data_AF-A0A2I3T0D6-F1
#
_entry.id   AF-A0A2I3T0D6-F1
#
_cell.length_a   1.000
_cell.length_b   1.000
_cell.length_c   1.000
_cell.angle_alpha   90.00
_cell.angle_beta   90.00
_cell.angle_gamma   90.00
#
_symmetry.space_group_name_H-M   'P 1'
#
loop_
_entity.id
_entity.type
_entity.pdbx_description
1 polymer ?
#
loop_
_entity_poly.entity_id
_entity_poly.type
_entity_poly.pdbx_seq_one_letter_code
_entity_poly.pdbx_strand_id
1 'polypeptide(L)'
;VDVVPRHLYGAGPADSGTRVLIGCVTSICEDIIYISNCIYFFIDIVSEDFVPYKGNWLKVEYSTEPGFSNFKASSVKPTHCIHAEAVCITSVHGRNGVIDYTIFFTLDSVKLPDGYVPQVDDIVNVVMVESIQFCFIWRAISITPVHTS
;
A
#
# COMPACT_ATOMS: atom_id res chain seq x y z
N VAL A 1 -11.17 1.54 -18.86
CA VAL A 1 -12.26 0.91 -18.06
C VAL A 1 -12.23 1.59 -16.71
N ASP A 2 -13.17 2.49 -16.44
CA ASP A 2 -13.27 3.13 -15.13
C ASP A 2 -13.64 2.08 -14.10
N VAL A 3 -12.74 1.84 -13.14
CA VAL A 3 -13.04 1.02 -11.97
C VAL A 3 -13.96 1.87 -11.10
N VAL A 4 -15.26 1.66 -11.26
CA VAL A 4 -16.28 2.25 -10.39
C VAL A 4 -16.04 1.75 -8.96
N PRO A 5 -15.81 2.62 -7.97
CA PRO A 5 -15.73 2.21 -6.58
C PRO A 5 -17.05 1.53 -6.21
N ARG A 6 -16.99 0.27 -5.76
CA ARG A 6 -18.19 -0.40 -5.28
C ARG A 6 -18.65 0.32 -4.01
N HIS A 7 -19.92 0.74 -4.01
CA HIS A 7 -20.68 1.47 -2.98
C HIS A 7 -20.79 2.98 -3.15
N LEU A 8 -21.61 3.41 -4.12
CA LEU A 8 -22.17 4.77 -4.21
C LEU A 8 -23.72 4.80 -4.31
N TYR A 9 -24.43 3.80 -3.78
CA TYR A 9 -25.90 3.85 -3.73
C TYR A 9 -26.44 3.46 -2.36
N GLY A 10 -27.11 4.43 -1.73
CA GLY A 10 -27.87 4.26 -0.49
C GLY A 10 -28.31 5.59 0.10
N ALA A 11 -29.42 6.14 -0.40
CA ALA A 11 -30.12 7.26 0.24
C ALA A 11 -30.87 6.75 1.48
N GLY A 12 -30.41 7.16 2.66
CA GLY A 12 -31.00 6.90 3.97
C GLY A 12 -30.60 8.03 4.94
N PRO A 13 -31.28 8.18 6.10
CA PRO A 13 -31.13 9.34 6.99
C PRO A 13 -29.66 9.55 7.38
N ALA A 14 -29.30 10.82 7.60
CA ALA A 14 -27.93 11.31 7.80
C ALA A 14 -27.19 10.58 8.93
N ASP A 15 -26.64 9.42 8.60
CA ASP A 15 -25.78 8.66 9.48
C ASP A 15 -24.40 9.29 9.41
N SER A 16 -24.03 10.03 10.47
CA SER A 16 -22.69 10.56 10.71
C SER A 16 -21.70 9.45 11.08
N GLY A 17 -21.93 8.24 10.60
CA GLY A 17 -21.12 7.06 10.85
C GLY A 17 -19.85 7.09 10.01
N THR A 18 -18.74 6.66 10.62
CA THR A 18 -17.50 6.38 9.92
C THR A 18 -17.76 5.36 8.81
N ARG A 19 -17.41 5.71 7.58
CA ARG A 19 -17.53 4.87 6.39
C ARG A 19 -16.16 4.32 6.02
N VAL A 20 -16.16 3.22 5.27
CA VAL A 20 -14.94 2.58 4.77
C VAL A 20 -14.96 2.61 3.25
N LEU A 21 -13.84 3.03 2.67
CA LEU A 21 -13.52 2.93 1.25
C LEU A 21 -12.35 1.96 1.08
N ILE A 22 -12.42 1.06 0.10
CA ILE A 22 -11.27 0.27 -0.35
C ILE A 22 -10.90 0.75 -1.74
N GLY A 23 -9.63 1.09 -1.94
CA GLY A 23 -9.16 1.60 -3.22
C GLY A 23 -7.68 1.37 -3.45
N CYS A 24 -7.30 1.36 -4.73
CA CYS A 24 -5.92 1.21 -5.16
C CYS A 24 -5.28 2.58 -5.34
N VAL A 25 -4.05 2.76 -4.85
CA VAL A 25 -3.26 3.96 -5.14
C VAL A 25 -2.97 4.03 -6.64
N THR A 26 -3.45 5.07 -7.29
CA THR A 26 -3.25 5.32 -8.74
C THR A 26 -2.02 6.18 -9.00
N SER A 27 -1.77 7.16 -8.13
CA SER A 27 -0.59 8.02 -8.17
C SER A 27 -0.33 8.66 -6.81
N ILE A 28 0.90 9.13 -6.62
CA ILE A 28 1.32 9.92 -5.47
C ILE A 28 2.02 11.15 -6.06
N CYS A 29 1.60 12.34 -5.64
CA CYS A 29 2.20 13.61 -6.04
C CYS A 29 2.50 14.40 -4.79
N GLU A 30 3.79 14.68 -4.55
CA GLU A 30 4.26 15.26 -3.29
C GLU A 30 3.74 14.43 -2.11
N ASP A 31 2.99 15.04 -1.20
CA ASP A 31 2.41 14.42 -0.03
C ASP A 31 0.94 14.00 -0.23
N ILE A 32 0.45 13.99 -1.47
CA ILE A 32 -0.94 13.67 -1.81
C ILE A 32 -1.04 12.29 -2.47
N ILE A 33 -1.88 11.43 -1.91
CA ILE A 33 -2.16 10.08 -2.40
C ILE A 33 -3.50 10.09 -3.13
N TYR A 34 -3.51 9.59 -4.36
CA TYR A 34 -4.71 9.52 -5.20
C TYR A 34 -5.19 8.07 -5.33
N ILE A 35 -6.44 7.82 -4.96
CA ILE A 35 -7.15 6.56 -5.28
C ILE A 35 -7.92 6.70 -6.59
N SER A 36 -8.42 7.89 -6.90
CA SER A 36 -9.04 8.24 -8.18
C SER A 36 -8.90 9.74 -8.43
N ASN A 37 -9.37 10.22 -9.57
CA ASN A 37 -9.37 11.66 -9.89
C ASN A 37 -10.17 12.51 -8.88
N CYS A 38 -11.08 11.91 -8.13
CA CYS A 38 -11.97 12.62 -7.20
C CYS A 38 -11.72 12.23 -5.73
N ILE A 39 -10.86 11.25 -5.45
CA ILE A 39 -10.59 10.76 -4.10
C ILE A 39 -9.09 10.78 -3.85
N TYR A 40 -8.68 11.70 -2.98
CA TYR A 40 -7.31 11.88 -2.56
C TYR A 40 -7.24 12.29 -1.08
N PHE A 41 -6.07 12.12 -0.49
CA PHE A 41 -5.78 12.51 0.88
C PHE A 41 -4.28 12.72 1.07
N PHE A 42 -3.90 13.40 2.16
CA PHE A 42 -2.52 13.66 2.49
C PHE A 42 -1.85 12.42 3.12
N ILE A 43 -0.53 12.30 2.99
CA ILE A 43 0.23 11.16 3.53
C ILE A 43 0.33 11.17 5.06
N ASP A 44 0.13 12.33 5.68
CA ASP A 44 0.20 12.54 7.14
C ASP A 44 -0.87 11.74 7.92
N ILE A 45 -1.99 11.39 7.30
CA ILE A 45 -3.04 10.56 7.89
C ILE A 45 -2.80 9.05 7.73
N VAL A 46 -1.70 8.65 7.11
CA VAL A 46 -1.30 7.25 6.93
C VAL A 46 -0.57 6.76 8.17
N SER A 47 -0.73 5.47 8.48
CA SER A 47 0.02 4.81 9.55
C SER A 47 1.54 4.96 9.38
N GLU A 48 2.26 5.38 10.43
CA GLU A 48 3.71 5.68 10.41
C GLU A 48 4.59 4.51 9.90
N ASP A 49 4.16 3.27 10.14
CA ASP A 49 4.91 2.08 9.72
C ASP A 49 4.82 1.76 8.23
N PHE A 50 3.97 2.48 7.47
CA PHE A 50 3.65 2.17 6.10
C PHE A 50 3.75 3.41 5.20
N VAL A 51 4.64 3.35 4.21
CA VAL A 51 4.71 4.34 3.13
C VAL A 51 3.92 3.80 1.93
N PRO A 52 2.78 4.43 1.56
CA PRO A 52 2.01 4.03 0.39
C PRO A 52 2.85 4.13 -0.87
N TYR A 53 2.60 3.22 -1.79
CA TYR A 53 3.19 3.24 -3.12
C TYR A 53 2.10 3.04 -4.16
N LYS A 54 2.36 3.49 -5.38
CA LYS A 54 1.47 3.23 -6.51
C LYS A 54 1.16 1.73 -6.57
N GLY A 55 -0.10 1.41 -6.85
CA GLY A 55 -0.60 0.05 -6.93
C GLY A 55 -0.95 -0.60 -5.60
N ASN A 56 -0.75 0.02 -4.43
CA ASN A 56 -1.16 -0.61 -3.16
C ASN A 56 -2.65 -0.50 -2.93
N TRP A 57 -3.24 -1.51 -2.30
CA TRP A 57 -4.62 -1.48 -1.85
C TRP A 57 -4.71 -0.90 -0.44
N LEU A 58 -5.56 0.10 -0.28
CA LEU A 58 -5.76 0.83 0.96
C LEU A 58 -7.21 0.71 1.41
N LYS A 59 -7.38 0.57 2.73
CA LYS A 59 -8.62 0.79 3.45
C LYS A 59 -8.56 2.20 4.05
N VAL A 60 -9.50 3.04 3.64
CA VAL A 60 -9.65 4.42 4.10
C VAL A 60 -10.93 4.52 4.91
N GLU A 61 -10.80 4.87 6.18
CA GLU A 61 -11.91 5.27 7.02
C GLU A 61 -12.14 6.77 6.84
N TYR A 62 -13.38 7.17 6.60
CA TYR A 62 -13.75 8.55 6.32
C TYR A 62 -15.11 8.92 6.91
N SER A 63 -15.32 10.20 7.16
CA SER A 63 -16.63 10.76 7.47
C SER A 63 -17.08 11.73 6.37
N THR A 64 -18.39 11.83 6.19
CA THR A 64 -19.01 12.84 5.34
C THR A 64 -19.69 13.86 6.24
N GLU A 65 -19.19 15.10 6.25
CA GLU A 65 -19.84 16.17 7.02
C GLU A 65 -21.17 16.55 6.35
N PRO A 66 -22.28 16.71 7.10
CA PRO A 66 -23.53 17.18 6.54
C PRO A 66 -23.36 18.58 5.92
N GLY A 67 -23.69 18.73 4.64
CA GLY A 67 -23.64 20.02 3.94
C GLY A 67 -22.38 20.27 3.10
N PHE A 68 -21.35 19.43 3.20
CA PHE A 68 -20.18 19.47 2.34
C PHE A 68 -19.95 18.13 1.65
N SER A 69 -19.61 18.14 0.35
CA SER A 69 -19.09 16.98 -0.38
C SER A 69 -17.63 16.67 -0.02
N ASN A 70 -17.18 17.06 1.17
CA ASN A 70 -15.78 17.00 1.55
C ASN A 70 -15.52 15.63 2.21
N PHE A 71 -14.84 14.77 1.46
CA PHE A 71 -14.32 13.51 1.95
C PHE A 71 -13.23 13.80 3.00
N LYS A 72 -13.49 13.50 4.27
CA LYS A 72 -12.50 13.64 5.35
C LYS A 72 -12.04 12.27 5.80
N ALA A 73 -10.88 11.85 5.30
CA ALA A 73 -10.25 10.61 5.76
C ALA A 73 -9.73 10.79 7.20
N SER A 74 -10.03 9.80 8.04
CA SER A 74 -9.63 9.75 9.45
C SER A 74 -8.54 8.72 9.73
N SER A 75 -8.40 7.71 8.88
CA SER A 75 -7.41 6.64 9.02
C SER A 75 -7.19 5.96 7.68
N VAL A 76 -5.92 5.77 7.30
CA VAL A 76 -5.52 5.07 6.08
C VAL A 76 -4.56 3.94 6.42
N LYS A 77 -4.92 2.73 6.01
CA LYS A 77 -4.14 1.51 6.26
C LYS A 77 -4.10 0.62 5.01
N PRO A 78 -3.07 -0.23 4.84
CA PRO A 78 -3.13 -1.27 3.82
C PRO A 78 -4.31 -2.20 4.08
N THR A 79 -4.93 -2.75 3.02
CA THR A 79 -6.03 -3.72 3.15
C THR A 79 -5.58 -5.00 3.86
N HIS A 80 -4.41 -5.50 3.47
CA HIS A 80 -3.76 -6.64 4.08
C HIS A 80 -2.28 -6.34 4.28
N CYS A 81 -1.75 -6.76 5.43
CA CYS A 81 -0.34 -6.72 5.79
C CYS A 81 0.04 -8.10 6.32
N ILE A 82 0.97 -8.78 5.65
CA ILE A 82 1.35 -10.17 5.95
C ILE A 82 2.86 -10.26 6.15
N HIS A 83 3.27 -11.20 7.00
CA HIS A 83 4.67 -11.55 7.22
C HIS A 83 4.98 -12.90 6.56
N ALA A 84 6.10 -12.98 5.85
CA ALA A 84 6.66 -14.21 5.30
C ALA A 84 8.09 -14.39 5.81
N GLU A 85 8.44 -15.61 6.23
CA GLU A 85 9.74 -15.93 6.79
C GLU A 85 10.55 -16.80 5.84
N ALA A 86 11.87 -16.58 5.82
CA ALA A 86 12.83 -17.38 5.07
C ALA A 86 12.45 -17.63 3.59
N VAL A 87 12.04 -16.56 2.90
CA VAL A 87 11.72 -16.57 1.47
C VAL A 87 12.90 -16.06 0.64
N CYS A 88 13.02 -16.51 -0.61
CA CYS A 88 14.18 -16.25 -1.46
C CYS A 88 13.98 -15.04 -2.38
N ILE A 89 14.98 -14.16 -2.52
CA ILE A 89 15.01 -13.17 -3.60
C ILE A 89 15.32 -13.87 -4.93
N THR A 90 14.31 -13.91 -5.80
CA THR A 90 14.37 -14.63 -7.08
C THR A 90 14.88 -13.79 -8.24
N SER A 91 14.79 -12.45 -8.15
CA SER A 91 15.37 -11.56 -9.16
C SER A 91 15.63 -10.17 -8.60
N VAL A 92 16.66 -9.51 -9.13
CA VAL A 92 17.00 -8.11 -8.87
C VAL A 92 17.29 -7.42 -10.20
N HIS A 93 16.62 -6.31 -10.46
CA HIS A 93 16.71 -5.51 -11.68
C HIS A 93 16.80 -4.02 -11.30
N GLY A 94 18.03 -3.52 -11.15
CA GLY A 94 18.29 -2.14 -10.75
C GLY A 94 17.77 -1.85 -9.33
N ARG A 95 16.78 -0.96 -9.21
CA ARG A 95 16.15 -0.60 -7.93
C ARG A 95 14.95 -1.46 -7.57
N ASN A 96 14.62 -2.47 -8.38
CA ASN A 96 13.45 -3.33 -8.18
C ASN A 96 13.87 -4.79 -8.10
N GLY A 97 13.01 -5.64 -7.55
CA GLY A 97 13.21 -7.08 -7.58
C GLY A 97 11.96 -7.86 -7.18
N VAL A 98 12.11 -9.18 -7.14
CA VAL A 98 11.03 -10.11 -6.85
C VAL A 98 11.49 -11.13 -5.81
N ILE A 99 10.70 -11.30 -4.75
CA ILE A 99 10.87 -12.31 -3.71
C ILE A 99 9.83 -13.40 -3.92
N ASP A 100 10.26 -14.66 -3.80
CA ASP A 100 9.42 -15.86 -3.94
C ASP A 100 8.50 -15.84 -5.17
N TYR A 101 9.02 -15.35 -6.29
CA TYR A 101 8.34 -15.19 -7.59
C TYR A 101 7.07 -14.32 -7.61
N THR A 102 6.59 -13.85 -6.46
CA THR A 102 5.23 -13.30 -6.29
C THR A 102 5.20 -11.94 -5.58
N ILE A 103 6.28 -11.57 -4.89
CA ILE A 103 6.35 -10.38 -4.05
C ILE A 103 7.29 -9.37 -4.69
N PHE A 104 6.73 -8.26 -5.17
CA PHE A 104 7.51 -7.17 -5.73
C PHE A 104 8.19 -6.37 -4.62
N PHE A 105 9.43 -5.91 -4.83
CA PHE A 105 10.02 -4.87 -3.99
C PHE A 105 10.66 -3.76 -4.83
N THR A 106 10.70 -2.56 -4.27
CA THR A 106 11.43 -1.42 -4.80
C THR A 106 12.22 -0.74 -3.69
N LEU A 107 13.49 -0.44 -3.96
CA LEU A 107 14.39 0.32 -3.09
C LEU A 107 13.93 1.77 -2.86
N ASP A 108 12.89 2.22 -3.57
CA ASP A 108 12.29 3.55 -3.38
C ASP A 108 11.39 3.63 -2.14
N SER A 109 10.89 2.49 -1.64
CA SER A 109 9.93 2.48 -0.53
C SER A 109 10.09 1.32 0.46
N VAL A 110 10.89 0.30 0.15
CA VAL A 110 11.11 -0.82 1.06
C VAL A 110 12.08 -0.41 2.17
N LYS A 111 11.74 -0.72 3.42
CA LYS A 111 12.64 -0.57 4.56
C LYS A 111 13.66 -1.71 4.55
N LEU A 112 14.94 -1.37 4.65
CA LEU A 112 16.06 -2.31 4.68
C LEU A 112 16.94 -2.02 5.89
N PRO A 113 17.62 -3.04 6.47
CA PRO A 113 18.71 -2.82 7.41
C PRO A 113 19.84 -1.98 6.80
N ASP A 114 20.53 -1.23 7.65
CA ASP A 114 21.64 -0.38 7.23
C ASP A 114 22.73 -1.20 6.52
N GLY A 115 23.13 -0.74 5.33
CA GLY A 115 24.17 -1.39 4.52
C GLY A 115 23.73 -2.66 3.79
N TYR A 116 22.52 -3.17 4.02
CA TYR A 116 22.02 -4.33 3.30
C TYR A 116 21.64 -3.98 1.86
N VAL A 117 22.18 -4.73 0.91
CA VAL A 117 21.85 -4.60 -0.52
C VAL A 117 21.27 -5.93 -1.01
N PRO A 118 19.96 -6.00 -1.30
CA PRO A 118 19.30 -7.23 -1.74
C PRO A 118 19.99 -7.87 -2.94
N GLN A 119 20.38 -9.15 -2.82
CA GLN A 119 20.94 -9.95 -3.90
C GLN A 119 20.00 -11.10 -4.28
N VAL A 120 20.17 -11.62 -5.50
CA VAL A 120 19.53 -12.90 -5.88
C VAL A 120 20.04 -14.00 -4.95
N ASP A 121 19.16 -14.92 -4.58
CA ASP A 121 19.37 -16.05 -3.67
C ASP A 121 19.50 -15.70 -2.17
N ASP A 122 19.39 -14.41 -1.80
CA ASP A 122 19.26 -14.01 -0.41
C ASP A 122 17.98 -14.60 0.21
N ILE A 123 18.13 -15.22 1.39
CA ILE A 123 17.00 -15.67 2.22
C ILE A 123 16.62 -14.57 3.20
N VAL A 124 15.37 -14.13 3.14
CA VAL A 124 14.88 -12.94 3.84
C VAL A 124 13.54 -13.18 4.54
N ASN A 125 13.31 -12.43 5.62
CA ASN A 125 12.00 -12.19 6.20
C ASN A 125 11.40 -10.94 5.57
N VAL A 126 10.10 -10.96 5.29
CA VAL A 126 9.43 -9.91 4.53
C VAL A 126 8.12 -9.53 5.20
N VAL A 127 7.90 -8.22 5.35
CA VAL A 127 6.56 -7.66 5.59
C VAL A 127 6.05 -7.12 4.27
N MET A 128 4.86 -7.52 3.85
CA MET A 128 4.28 -7.18 2.55
C MET A 128 2.83 -6.73 2.64
N VAL A 129 2.43 -5.88 1.69
CA VAL A 129 1.06 -5.39 1.55
C VAL A 129 0.47 -5.79 0.21
N GLU A 130 -0.86 -5.89 0.17
CA GLU A 130 -1.57 -6.20 -1.07
C GLU A 130 -1.37 -5.08 -2.10
N SER A 131 -1.09 -5.48 -3.34
CA SER A 131 -0.78 -4.54 -4.42
C SER A 131 -1.16 -5.10 -5.79
N ILE A 132 -1.03 -4.28 -6.83
CA ILE A 132 -1.12 -4.69 -8.25
C ILE A 132 0.07 -4.15 -9.05
N GLN A 133 1.20 -3.96 -8.39
CA GLN A 133 2.40 -3.37 -8.98
C GLN A 133 3.06 -4.36 -9.93
N PHE A 134 3.20 -4.02 -11.22
CA PHE A 134 3.81 -4.87 -12.25
C PHE A 134 3.26 -6.31 -12.29
N CYS A 135 1.94 -6.49 -12.12
CA CYS A 135 1.24 -7.78 -12.07
C CYS A 135 1.49 -8.64 -10.82
N PHE A 136 2.28 -8.16 -9.86
CA PHE A 136 2.43 -8.81 -8.55
C PHE A 136 1.31 -8.39 -7.61
N ILE A 137 0.76 -9.38 -6.88
CA ILE A 137 -0.34 -9.15 -5.93
C ILE A 137 0.16 -8.70 -4.55
N TRP A 138 1.47 -8.77 -4.31
CA TRP A 138 2.13 -8.35 -3.07
C TRP A 138 3.27 -7.40 -3.35
N ARG A 139 3.44 -6.40 -2.48
CA ARG A 139 4.61 -5.53 -2.43
C ARG A 139 5.27 -5.59 -1.06
N ALA A 140 6.57 -5.83 -1.01
CA ALA A 140 7.36 -5.73 0.21
C ALA A 140 7.44 -4.27 0.71
N ILE A 141 7.22 -4.09 2.02
CA ILE A 141 7.41 -2.82 2.74
C ILE A 141 8.59 -2.87 3.71
N SER A 142 9.04 -4.07 4.09
CA SER A 142 10.26 -4.31 4.86
C SER A 142 10.88 -5.64 4.46
N ILE A 143 12.21 -5.69 4.36
CA ILE A 143 12.98 -6.91 4.12
C ILE A 143 14.11 -6.99 5.14
N THR A 144 14.28 -8.14 5.78
CA THR A 144 15.37 -8.41 6.73
C THR A 144 16.06 -9.72 6.35
N PRO A 145 17.38 -9.75 6.09
CA PRO A 145 18.08 -10.99 5.77
C PRO A 145 18.06 -11.96 6.96
N VAL A 146 17.87 -13.25 6.69
CA VAL A 146 17.90 -14.34 7.68
C VAL A 146 19.35 -14.69 8.06
N HIS A 147 20.31 -14.40 7.17
CA HIS A 147 21.73 -14.64 7.40
C HIS A 147 22.52 -13.33 7.41
N THR A 148 22.83 -12.84 8.61
CA THR A 148 23.95 -11.92 8.84
C THR A 148 24.98 -12.67 9.68
N SER A 149 26.01 -13.21 9.02
CA SER A 149 27.25 -13.64 9.70
C SER A 149 28.28 -12.53 9.56
#